data_AF-A0A6J4UMZ9-F1
#
_entry.id   AF-A0A6J4UMZ9-F1
#
_cell.length_a   1.000
_cell.length_b   1.000
_cell.length_c   1.000
_cell.angle_alpha   90.00
_cell.angle_beta   90.00
_cell.angle_gamma   90.00
#
_symmetry.space_group_name_H-M   'P 1'
#
loop_
_entity.id
_entity.type
_entity.pdbx_description
1 polymer ?
#
loop_
_entity_poly.entity_id
_entity_poly.type
_entity_poly.pdbx_seq_one_letter_code
_entity_poly.pdbx_strand_id
1 'polypeptide(L)'
;MIVTRPKVTVEDNQSTHITLSWTNVVFFGSVHLLALLSPWFFSWPALGLTLFLHWLFGSLGICLGYHRLLSHRSLQVPKWLEYAITTVGVLALQGGPIFWVASHRLHHAFTEDENKDPYSARRGFWWSHMLWIFYPRPEFFDANTYKQYAPDLARDPFYRWLDHYHLLLQIPLGLLLYAIGGWSFVIYGMLLRSVLLWHSTWLINSASHIRGYRRFEVEDNSRNLWWTALLTYGEGWHNNHHAYPTVAKAGWSWWEVDLTWWSIQLLKTLGLAKKVTMPPIQALLKSR
;
A
#
# COMPACT_ATOMS: atom_id res chain seq x y z
N MET A 1 2.74 2.76 -48.30
CA MET A 1 1.46 2.67 -47.56
C MET A 1 1.72 3.18 -46.15
N ILE A 2 1.34 4.43 -45.86
CA ILE A 2 1.59 5.08 -44.57
C ILE A 2 0.41 4.72 -43.67
N VAL A 3 0.65 3.88 -42.66
CA VAL A 3 -0.36 3.55 -41.64
C VAL A 3 -0.43 4.72 -40.66
N THR A 4 -1.38 5.62 -40.88
CA THR A 4 -1.72 6.69 -39.93
C THR A 4 -2.29 6.07 -38.66
N ARG A 5 -1.59 6.23 -37.53
CA ARG A 5 -2.12 5.91 -36.21
C ARG A 5 -3.35 6.80 -35.92
N PRO A 6 -4.42 6.28 -35.30
CA PRO A 6 -5.55 7.11 -34.94
C PRO A 6 -5.10 8.10 -33.85
N LYS A 7 -5.28 9.39 -34.10
CA LYS A 7 -5.26 10.42 -33.05
C LYS A 7 -6.49 10.18 -32.19
N VAL A 8 -6.28 9.64 -30.99
CA VAL A 8 -7.29 9.74 -29.93
C VAL A 8 -7.29 11.21 -29.51
N THR A 9 -8.27 11.96 -30.00
CA THR A 9 -8.63 13.26 -29.43
C THR A 9 -9.20 12.99 -28.05
N VAL A 10 -8.39 13.24 -27.02
CA VAL A 10 -8.92 13.38 -25.66
C VAL A 10 -9.66 14.71 -25.68
N GLU A 11 -10.98 14.66 -25.72
CA GLU A 11 -11.81 15.82 -25.42
C GLU A 11 -11.49 16.25 -23.99
N ASP A 12 -10.81 17.39 -23.88
CA ASP A 12 -10.62 18.15 -22.65
C ASP A 12 -11.93 18.85 -22.30
N ASN A 13 -12.91 18.09 -21.79
CA ASN A 13 -14.16 18.68 -21.35
C ASN A 13 -14.91 17.84 -20.32
N GLN A 14 -14.26 17.53 -19.19
CA GLN A 14 -14.97 17.36 -17.93
C GLN A 14 -14.10 17.91 -16.81
N SER A 15 -14.42 19.12 -16.33
CA SER A 15 -14.15 19.45 -14.94
C SER A 15 -14.94 18.44 -14.09
N THR A 16 -14.35 17.28 -13.81
CA THR A 16 -14.97 16.25 -12.97
C THR A 16 -15.24 16.91 -11.63
N HIS A 17 -16.49 17.26 -11.36
CA HIS A 17 -16.89 17.81 -10.08
C HIS A 17 -16.51 16.80 -9.02
N ILE A 18 -15.53 17.17 -8.20
CA ILE A 18 -15.03 16.33 -7.13
C ILE A 18 -16.07 16.36 -6.01
N THR A 19 -16.74 15.23 -5.76
CA THR A 19 -17.82 15.12 -4.76
C THR A 19 -17.38 14.40 -3.51
N LEU A 20 -17.76 14.93 -2.35
CA LEU A 20 -17.48 14.32 -1.05
C LEU A 20 -18.29 13.03 -0.87
N SER A 21 -17.63 11.92 -0.54
CA SER A 21 -18.27 10.67 -0.16
C SER A 21 -18.55 10.63 1.35
N TRP A 22 -19.80 10.87 1.72
CA TRP A 22 -20.25 10.75 3.11
C TRP A 22 -20.05 9.34 3.67
N THR A 23 -20.16 8.31 2.84
CA THR A 23 -19.86 6.92 3.24
C THR A 23 -18.42 6.79 3.72
N ASN A 24 -17.45 7.34 2.97
CA ASN A 24 -16.04 7.28 3.35
C ASN A 24 -15.79 8.16 4.58
N VAL A 25 -16.37 9.36 4.64
CA VAL A 25 -16.28 10.25 5.80
C VAL A 25 -16.76 9.55 7.07
N VAL A 26 -17.95 8.94 7.04
CA VAL A 26 -18.52 8.22 8.19
C VAL A 26 -17.67 7.01 8.53
N PHE A 27 -17.24 6.21 7.56
CA PHE A 27 -16.44 5.01 7.80
C PHE A 27 -15.10 5.33 8.47
N PHE A 28 -14.26 6.14 7.82
CA PHE A 28 -12.95 6.49 8.37
C PHE A 28 -13.11 7.32 9.64
N GLY A 29 -14.02 8.30 9.66
CA GLY A 29 -14.30 9.13 10.83
C GLY A 29 -14.69 8.30 12.05
N SER A 30 -15.58 7.31 11.89
CA SER A 30 -16.00 6.44 12.99
C SER A 30 -14.85 5.59 13.53
N VAL A 31 -14.01 5.02 12.66
CA VAL A 31 -12.85 4.23 13.11
C VAL A 31 -11.85 5.09 13.88
N HIS A 32 -11.58 6.33 13.42
CA HIS A 32 -10.71 7.26 14.14
C HIS A 32 -11.29 7.67 15.49
N LEU A 33 -12.57 8.05 15.54
CA LEU A 33 -13.26 8.44 16.77
C LEU A 33 -13.29 7.29 17.79
N LEU A 34 -13.58 6.06 17.36
CA LEU A 34 -13.59 4.91 18.26
C LEU A 34 -12.18 4.50 18.71
N ALA A 35 -11.14 4.72 17.89
CA ALA A 35 -9.75 4.51 18.32
C ALA A 35 -9.35 5.43 19.48
N LEU A 36 -10.00 6.59 19.65
CA LEU A 36 -9.78 7.48 20.79
C LEU A 36 -10.21 6.85 22.12
N LEU A 37 -10.98 5.75 22.11
CA LEU A 37 -11.29 4.99 23.34
C LEU A 37 -10.09 4.23 23.90
N SER A 38 -8.98 4.12 23.14
CA SER A 38 -7.80 3.35 23.52
C SER A 38 -7.23 3.63 24.93
N PRO A 39 -7.23 4.87 25.51
CA PRO A 39 -6.75 5.08 26.87
C PRO A 39 -7.57 4.36 27.93
N TRP A 40 -8.90 4.24 27.74
CA TRP A 40 -9.80 3.56 28.68
C TRP A 40 -9.76 2.04 28.58
N PHE A 41 -9.18 1.51 27.50
CA PHE A 41 -9.08 0.07 27.23
C PHE A 41 -7.62 -0.40 27.16
N PHE A 42 -6.69 0.39 27.70
CA PHE A 42 -5.27 0.08 27.66
C PHE A 42 -4.93 -1.19 28.45
N SER A 43 -4.12 -2.03 27.84
CA SER A 43 -3.38 -3.09 28.53
C SER A 43 -2.07 -3.36 27.78
N TRP A 44 -1.02 -3.76 28.50
CA TRP A 44 0.27 -4.11 27.88
C TRP A 44 0.13 -5.21 26.82
N PRO A 45 -0.66 -6.29 27.02
CA PRO A 45 -0.89 -7.29 25.98
C PRO A 45 -1.58 -6.71 24.74
N ALA A 46 -2.56 -5.82 24.90
CA ALA A 46 -3.25 -5.19 23.77
C ALA A 46 -2.34 -4.24 22.97
N LEU A 47 -1.44 -3.51 23.64
CA LEU A 47 -0.40 -2.74 22.97
C LEU A 47 0.57 -3.63 22.19
N GLY A 48 1.06 -4.72 22.81
CA GLY A 48 1.92 -5.69 22.15
C GLY A 48 1.26 -6.32 20.92
N LEU A 49 -0.03 -6.66 21.04
CA LEU A 49 -0.85 -7.15 19.94
C LEU A 49 -0.98 -6.11 18.81
N THR A 50 -1.20 -4.84 19.15
CA THR A 50 -1.28 -3.75 18.16
C THR A 50 0.00 -3.66 17.34
N LEU A 51 1.16 -3.66 18.00
CA LEU A 51 2.46 -3.60 17.32
C LEU A 51 2.70 -4.83 16.45
N PHE A 52 2.36 -6.03 16.96
CA PHE A 52 2.46 -7.27 16.20
C PHE A 52 1.56 -7.28 14.97
N LEU A 53 0.29 -6.93 15.11
CA LEU A 53 -0.66 -6.89 13.98
C LEU A 53 -0.34 -5.77 13.00
N HIS A 54 0.17 -4.63 13.48
CA HIS A 54 0.64 -3.55 12.61
C HIS A 54 1.81 -4.04 11.73
N TRP A 55 2.76 -4.80 12.31
CA TRP A 55 3.84 -5.42 11.54
C TRP A 55 3.33 -6.52 10.60
N LEU A 56 2.49 -7.42 11.09
CA LEU A 56 1.98 -8.54 10.30
C LEU A 56 1.18 -8.04 9.09
N PHE A 57 0.24 -7.14 9.29
CA PHE A 57 -0.63 -6.63 8.23
C PHE A 57 0.07 -5.58 7.37
N GLY A 58 0.87 -4.69 7.98
CA GLY A 58 1.62 -3.66 7.26
C GLY A 58 2.82 -4.22 6.50
N SER A 59 3.78 -4.83 7.19
CA SER A 59 5.01 -5.33 6.57
C SER A 59 4.74 -6.53 5.68
N LEU A 60 4.11 -7.60 6.21
CA LEU A 60 3.93 -8.82 5.42
C LEU A 60 2.74 -8.71 4.47
N GLY A 61 1.62 -8.17 4.94
CA GLY A 61 0.42 -8.01 4.12
C GLY A 61 0.57 -6.97 3.00
N ILE A 62 0.82 -5.72 3.36
CA ILE A 62 0.90 -4.60 2.39
C ILE A 62 2.26 -4.56 1.70
N CYS A 63 3.37 -4.44 2.43
CA CYS A 63 4.69 -4.17 1.86
C CYS A 63 5.24 -5.39 1.08
N LEU A 64 5.21 -6.59 1.66
CA LEU A 64 5.61 -7.81 0.97
C LEU A 64 4.54 -8.26 -0.03
N GLY A 65 3.29 -8.38 0.41
CA GLY A 65 2.19 -8.92 -0.39
C GLY A 65 1.74 -8.01 -1.51
N TYR A 66 1.00 -6.96 -1.18
CA TYR A 66 0.36 -6.12 -2.21
C TYR A 66 1.40 -5.36 -3.04
N HIS A 67 2.41 -4.82 -2.38
CA HIS A 67 3.40 -3.96 -3.01
C HIS A 67 4.44 -4.77 -3.80
N ARG A 68 5.36 -5.47 -3.12
CA ARG A 68 6.51 -6.10 -3.78
C ARG A 68 6.13 -7.37 -4.57
N LEU A 69 5.20 -8.18 -4.06
CA LEU A 69 4.81 -9.44 -4.69
C LEU A 69 3.78 -9.26 -5.80
N LEU A 70 2.66 -8.57 -5.55
CA LEU A 70 1.56 -8.47 -6.52
C LEU A 70 1.73 -7.29 -7.50
N SER A 71 2.12 -6.12 -7.01
CA SER A 71 2.23 -4.93 -7.87
C SER A 71 3.48 -4.96 -8.74
N HIS A 72 4.63 -5.23 -8.12
CA HIS A 72 5.94 -5.11 -8.80
C HIS A 72 6.57 -6.42 -9.25
N ARG A 73 6.04 -7.56 -8.80
CA ARG A 73 6.57 -8.89 -9.14
C ARG A 73 8.06 -9.00 -8.85
N SER A 74 8.52 -8.39 -7.76
CA SER A 74 9.94 -8.31 -7.38
C SER A 74 10.51 -9.66 -6.93
N LEU A 75 9.64 -10.65 -6.72
CA LEU A 75 9.95 -12.01 -6.34
C LEU A 75 8.79 -12.95 -6.73
N GLN A 76 9.04 -14.25 -6.66
CA GLN A 76 8.02 -15.29 -6.85
C GLN A 76 8.00 -16.21 -5.63
N VAL A 77 6.81 -16.56 -5.16
CA VAL A 77 6.60 -17.55 -4.10
C VAL A 77 5.58 -18.61 -4.58
N PRO A 78 5.51 -19.80 -3.95
CA PRO A 78 4.43 -20.74 -4.22
C PRO A 78 3.05 -20.08 -4.10
N LYS A 79 2.12 -20.45 -4.98
CA LYS A 79 0.81 -19.79 -5.07
C LYS A 79 0.01 -19.82 -3.76
N TRP A 80 0.11 -20.91 -2.99
CA TRP A 80 -0.54 -21.01 -1.67
C TRP A 80 -0.01 -19.97 -0.69
N LEU A 81 1.30 -19.67 -0.74
CA LEU A 81 1.93 -18.67 0.12
C LEU A 81 1.60 -17.26 -0.35
N GLU A 82 1.57 -17.03 -1.67
CA GLU A 82 1.08 -15.78 -2.25
C GLU A 82 -0.36 -15.49 -1.79
N TYR A 83 -1.25 -16.48 -1.83
CA TYR A 83 -2.61 -16.36 -1.32
C TYR A 83 -2.66 -16.08 0.18
N ALA A 84 -1.90 -16.81 1.00
CA ALA A 84 -1.85 -16.58 2.44
C ALA A 84 -1.39 -15.15 2.77
N ILE A 85 -0.31 -14.67 2.15
CA ILE A 85 0.20 -13.31 2.32
C ILE A 85 -0.82 -12.27 1.85
N THR A 86 -1.51 -12.53 0.74
CA THR A 86 -2.55 -11.63 0.21
C THR A 86 -3.74 -11.52 1.18
N THR A 87 -4.17 -12.63 1.77
CA THR A 87 -5.23 -12.63 2.81
C THR A 87 -4.81 -11.83 4.03
N VAL A 88 -3.55 -11.94 4.46
CA VAL A 88 -2.99 -11.10 5.54
C VAL A 88 -3.05 -9.61 5.15
N GLY A 89 -2.76 -9.26 3.89
CA GLY A 89 -2.89 -7.90 3.36
C GLY A 89 -4.32 -7.34 3.43
N VAL A 90 -5.33 -8.17 3.20
CA VAL A 90 -6.75 -7.73 3.32
C VAL A 90 -7.08 -7.25 4.74
N LEU A 91 -6.49 -7.87 5.76
CA LEU A 91 -6.70 -7.51 7.17
C LEU A 91 -6.10 -6.14 7.54
N ALA A 92 -5.26 -5.57 6.67
CA ALA A 92 -4.74 -4.21 6.81
C ALA A 92 -5.81 -3.12 6.57
N LEU A 93 -7.00 -3.47 6.06
CA LEU A 93 -8.11 -2.53 5.85
C LEU A 93 -7.78 -1.41 4.84
N GLN A 94 -6.96 -1.69 3.82
CA GLN A 94 -6.57 -0.74 2.77
C GLN A 94 -7.27 -0.98 1.42
N GLY A 95 -8.43 -1.63 1.45
CA GLY A 95 -9.14 -2.08 0.26
C GLY A 95 -8.73 -3.49 -0.19
N GLY A 96 -9.39 -3.97 -1.24
CA GLY A 96 -9.12 -5.27 -1.83
C GLY A 96 -7.79 -5.31 -2.62
N PRO A 97 -7.24 -6.51 -2.88
CA PRO A 97 -5.96 -6.64 -3.57
C PRO A 97 -6.00 -6.14 -5.01
N ILE A 98 -7.12 -6.23 -5.73
CA ILE A 98 -7.22 -5.75 -7.11
C ILE A 98 -7.26 -4.22 -7.09
N PHE A 99 -8.09 -3.62 -6.23
CA PHE A 99 -8.17 -2.17 -6.06
C PHE A 99 -6.81 -1.56 -5.69
N TRP A 100 -6.13 -2.12 -4.68
CA TRP A 100 -4.85 -1.59 -4.20
C TRP A 100 -3.77 -1.70 -5.28
N VAL A 101 -3.62 -2.87 -5.90
CA VAL A 101 -2.61 -3.10 -6.95
C VAL A 101 -2.88 -2.26 -8.18
N ALA A 102 -4.15 -2.11 -8.59
CA ALA A 102 -4.54 -1.26 -9.70
C ALA A 102 -4.17 0.21 -9.44
N SER A 103 -4.56 0.73 -8.26
CA SER A 103 -4.27 2.11 -7.86
C SER A 103 -2.76 2.36 -7.79
N HIS A 104 -2.00 1.43 -7.22
CA HIS A 104 -0.55 1.54 -7.11
C HIS A 104 0.18 1.48 -8.45
N ARG A 105 -0.23 0.58 -9.36
CA ARG A 105 0.31 0.53 -10.71
C ARG A 105 -0.02 1.81 -11.50
N LEU A 106 -1.21 2.37 -11.30
CA LEU A 106 -1.60 3.61 -11.94
C LEU A 106 -0.80 4.80 -11.42
N HIS A 107 -0.56 4.86 -10.11
CA HIS A 107 0.36 5.83 -9.49
C HIS A 107 1.75 5.74 -10.12
N HIS A 108 2.37 4.56 -10.22
CA HIS A 108 3.67 4.44 -10.88
C HIS A 108 3.67 4.81 -12.37
N ALA A 109 2.57 4.57 -13.08
CA ALA A 109 2.46 4.87 -14.50
C ALA A 109 2.31 6.38 -14.77
N PHE A 110 1.73 7.11 -13.82
CA PHE A 110 1.38 8.52 -13.98
C PHE A 110 1.75 9.34 -12.75
N THR A 111 2.87 9.01 -12.08
CA THR A 111 3.26 9.60 -10.79
C THR A 111 3.10 11.11 -10.82
N GLU A 112 2.35 11.66 -9.86
CA GLU A 112 2.10 13.09 -9.73
C GLU A 112 1.26 13.77 -10.83
N ASP A 113 0.74 13.04 -11.83
CA ASP A 113 -0.29 13.57 -12.73
C ASP A 113 -1.58 13.80 -11.93
N GLU A 114 -2.01 15.07 -11.82
CA GLU A 114 -3.18 15.43 -11.00
C GLU A 114 -4.47 14.75 -11.47
N ASN A 115 -4.56 14.32 -12.72
CA ASN A 115 -5.76 13.72 -13.28
C ASN A 115 -5.70 12.20 -13.34
N LYS A 116 -4.51 11.60 -13.43
CA LYS A 116 -4.33 10.16 -13.62
C LYS A 116 -3.78 9.42 -12.41
N ASP A 117 -3.07 10.10 -11.51
CA ASP A 117 -2.62 9.53 -10.25
C ASP A 117 -3.68 9.82 -9.16
N PRO A 118 -4.32 8.77 -8.58
CA PRO A 118 -5.39 8.94 -7.60
C PRO A 118 -4.97 9.79 -6.40
N TYR A 119 -3.72 9.65 -5.97
CA TYR A 119 -3.16 10.33 -4.79
C TYR A 119 -1.96 11.20 -5.16
N SER A 120 -2.03 11.87 -6.32
CA SER A 120 -1.00 12.82 -6.77
C SER A 120 -0.59 13.80 -5.67
N ALA A 121 0.70 13.80 -5.33
CA ALA A 121 1.27 14.71 -4.36
C ALA A 121 1.24 16.19 -4.82
N ARG A 122 1.06 16.46 -6.12
CA ARG A 122 0.93 17.83 -6.65
C ARG A 122 -0.36 18.53 -6.21
N ARG A 123 -1.41 17.75 -5.89
CA ARG A 123 -2.63 18.26 -5.27
C ARG A 123 -2.45 18.63 -3.78
N GLY A 124 -1.25 18.44 -3.23
CA GLY A 124 -0.85 18.85 -1.88
C GLY A 124 -0.84 17.72 -0.86
N PHE A 125 -0.19 17.97 0.28
CA PHE A 125 0.05 16.98 1.33
C PHE A 125 -1.22 16.26 1.78
N TRP A 126 -2.28 17.00 2.11
CA TRP A 126 -3.53 16.40 2.60
C TRP A 126 -4.25 15.59 1.53
N TRP A 127 -4.13 16.00 0.25
CA TRP A 127 -4.69 15.23 -0.85
C TRP A 127 -4.07 13.84 -0.91
N SER A 128 -2.75 13.75 -1.06
CA SER A 128 -2.06 12.46 -1.18
C SER A 128 -2.06 11.66 0.12
N HIS A 129 -2.18 12.33 1.28
CA HIS A 129 -2.31 11.66 2.57
C HIS A 129 -3.66 10.97 2.72
N MET A 130 -4.79 11.66 2.51
CA MET A 130 -6.10 11.03 2.76
C MET A 130 -7.28 11.59 1.96
N LEU A 131 -7.24 12.84 1.49
CA LEU A 131 -8.44 13.44 0.87
C LEU A 131 -8.84 12.74 -0.42
N TRP A 132 -7.91 12.14 -1.17
CA TRP A 132 -8.22 11.35 -2.35
C TRP A 132 -9.25 10.23 -2.09
N ILE A 133 -9.30 9.70 -0.85
CA ILE A 133 -10.26 8.68 -0.43
C ILE A 133 -11.64 9.30 -0.16
N PHE A 134 -11.68 10.48 0.44
CA PHE A 134 -12.95 11.17 0.74
C PHE A 134 -13.63 11.75 -0.51
N TYR A 135 -12.87 11.88 -1.59
CA TYR A 135 -13.32 12.39 -2.86
C TYR A 135 -13.14 11.33 -3.97
N PRO A 136 -13.83 10.18 -3.85
CA PRO A 136 -13.59 9.06 -4.74
C PRO A 136 -14.02 9.41 -6.17
N ARG A 137 -13.13 9.13 -7.10
CA ARG A 137 -13.32 9.32 -8.53
C ARG A 137 -13.68 7.97 -9.18
N PRO A 138 -14.79 7.84 -9.93
CA PRO A 138 -15.22 6.58 -10.52
C PRO A 138 -14.14 5.85 -11.32
N GLU A 139 -13.28 6.59 -12.00
CA GLU A 139 -12.13 6.07 -12.76
C GLU A 139 -11.12 5.28 -11.91
N PHE A 140 -11.08 5.53 -10.60
CA PHE A 140 -10.18 4.85 -9.66
C PHE A 140 -10.92 3.89 -8.72
N PHE A 141 -12.20 4.16 -8.40
CA PHE A 141 -12.96 3.41 -7.39
C PHE A 141 -14.01 2.45 -7.95
N ASP A 142 -14.41 2.55 -9.23
CA ASP A 142 -15.30 1.57 -9.85
C ASP A 142 -14.52 0.29 -10.17
N ALA A 143 -14.98 -0.84 -9.64
CA ALA A 143 -14.43 -2.17 -9.89
C ALA A 143 -14.39 -2.55 -11.36
N ASN A 144 -15.33 -2.08 -12.17
CA ASN A 144 -15.28 -2.31 -13.61
C ASN A 144 -14.14 -1.56 -14.30
N THR A 145 -13.74 -0.43 -13.73
CA THR A 145 -12.68 0.42 -14.26
C THR A 145 -11.32 -0.02 -13.71
N TYR A 146 -11.12 -0.06 -12.39
CA TYR A 146 -9.78 -0.27 -11.84
C TYR A 146 -9.20 -1.65 -12.17
N LYS A 147 -10.05 -2.69 -12.33
CA LYS A 147 -9.59 -4.05 -12.66
C LYS A 147 -8.76 -4.13 -13.94
N GLN A 148 -8.90 -3.16 -14.85
CA GLN A 148 -8.13 -3.10 -16.09
C GLN A 148 -6.63 -2.84 -15.85
N TYR A 149 -6.27 -2.23 -14.71
CA TYR A 149 -4.87 -1.96 -14.33
C TYR A 149 -4.24 -3.12 -13.54
N ALA A 150 -5.04 -4.10 -13.14
CA ALA A 150 -4.59 -5.34 -12.50
C ALA A 150 -5.21 -6.60 -13.16
N PRO A 151 -5.08 -6.78 -14.49
CA PRO A 151 -5.79 -7.84 -15.22
C PRO A 151 -5.29 -9.24 -14.86
N ASP A 152 -4.05 -9.37 -14.42
CA ASP A 152 -3.47 -10.61 -13.90
C ASP A 152 -4.17 -11.06 -12.61
N LEU A 153 -4.54 -10.13 -11.71
CA LEU A 153 -5.29 -10.46 -10.51
C LEU A 153 -6.78 -10.62 -10.81
N ALA A 154 -7.35 -9.79 -11.68
CA ALA A 154 -8.77 -9.82 -12.02
C ALA A 154 -9.24 -11.14 -12.67
N ARG A 155 -8.33 -11.89 -13.31
CA ARG A 155 -8.62 -13.22 -13.88
C ARG A 155 -8.69 -14.32 -12.82
N ASP A 156 -8.11 -14.11 -11.65
CA ASP A 156 -8.05 -15.10 -10.58
C ASP A 156 -9.31 -15.01 -9.70
N PRO A 157 -10.11 -16.09 -9.57
CA PRO A 157 -11.30 -16.07 -8.72
C PRO A 157 -10.98 -15.81 -7.24
N PHE A 158 -9.81 -16.21 -6.75
CA PHE A 158 -9.42 -16.01 -5.37
C PHE A 158 -9.23 -14.53 -5.05
N TYR A 159 -8.52 -13.79 -5.91
CA TYR A 159 -8.34 -12.34 -5.72
C TYR A 159 -9.64 -11.58 -5.88
N ARG A 160 -10.52 -11.96 -6.82
CA ARG A 160 -11.84 -11.35 -6.93
C ARG A 160 -12.67 -11.54 -5.67
N TRP A 161 -12.63 -12.72 -5.07
CA TRP A 161 -13.30 -13.00 -3.80
C TRP A 161 -12.75 -12.13 -2.67
N LEU A 162 -11.42 -12.08 -2.51
CA LEU A 162 -10.78 -11.21 -1.53
C LEU A 162 -11.14 -9.74 -1.75
N ASP A 163 -11.11 -9.28 -3.00
CA ASP A 163 -11.38 -7.89 -3.37
C ASP A 163 -12.82 -7.49 -3.05
N HIS A 164 -13.77 -8.38 -3.31
CA HIS A 164 -15.19 -8.13 -3.04
C HIS A 164 -15.52 -8.19 -1.54
N TYR A 165 -14.97 -9.15 -0.80
CA TYR A 165 -15.34 -9.41 0.60
C TYR A 165 -14.37 -8.83 1.63
N HIS A 166 -13.43 -7.96 1.23
CA HIS A 166 -12.34 -7.49 2.09
C HIS A 166 -12.80 -6.89 3.43
N LEU A 167 -13.94 -6.19 3.46
CA LEU A 167 -14.52 -5.66 4.70
C LEU A 167 -15.15 -6.74 5.58
N LEU A 168 -15.77 -7.77 5.00
CA LEU A 168 -16.38 -8.85 5.78
C LEU A 168 -15.34 -9.71 6.50
N LEU A 169 -14.11 -9.79 5.97
CA LEU A 169 -13.00 -10.49 6.62
C LEU A 169 -12.53 -9.85 7.94
N GLN A 170 -12.99 -8.62 8.23
CA GLN A 170 -12.75 -7.95 9.51
C GLN A 170 -13.60 -8.54 10.64
N ILE A 171 -14.76 -9.13 10.33
CA ILE A 171 -15.67 -9.73 11.31
C ILE A 171 -15.02 -10.91 12.05
N PRO A 172 -14.50 -11.96 11.37
CA PRO A 172 -13.86 -13.07 12.08
C PRO A 172 -12.64 -12.64 12.88
N LEU A 173 -11.86 -11.67 12.39
CA LEU A 173 -10.75 -11.09 13.14
C LEU A 173 -11.24 -10.41 14.43
N GLY A 174 -12.27 -9.56 14.34
CA GLY A 174 -12.86 -8.88 15.50
C GLY A 174 -13.41 -9.85 16.54
N LEU A 175 -14.12 -10.90 16.10
CA LEU A 175 -14.64 -11.95 16.99
C LEU A 175 -13.51 -12.72 17.69
N LEU A 176 -12.45 -13.07 16.95
CA LEU A 176 -11.28 -13.75 17.52
C LEU A 176 -10.59 -12.86 18.58
N LEU A 177 -10.37 -11.59 18.26
CA LEU A 177 -9.75 -10.64 19.19
C LEU A 177 -10.60 -10.44 20.45
N TYR A 178 -11.92 -10.34 20.30
CA TYR A 178 -12.83 -10.26 21.43
C TYR A 178 -12.79 -11.52 22.29
N ALA A 179 -12.76 -12.70 21.69
CA ALA A 179 -12.68 -13.97 22.43
C ALA A 179 -11.38 -14.10 23.24
N ILE A 180 -10.27 -13.56 22.75
CA ILE A 180 -8.96 -13.67 23.40
C ILE A 180 -8.75 -12.61 24.50
N GLY A 181 -9.20 -11.37 24.28
CA GLY A 181 -8.88 -10.26 25.20
C GLY A 181 -9.95 -9.18 25.29
N GLY A 182 -11.19 -9.51 24.92
CA GLY A 182 -12.35 -8.63 25.03
C GLY A 182 -12.21 -7.34 24.22
N TRP A 183 -12.91 -6.31 24.68
CA TRP A 183 -12.90 -5.00 24.04
C TRP A 183 -11.53 -4.33 24.01
N SER A 184 -10.64 -4.64 24.96
CA SER A 184 -9.25 -4.16 24.92
C SER A 184 -8.55 -4.60 23.64
N PHE A 185 -8.64 -5.89 23.29
CA PHE A 185 -8.02 -6.43 22.08
C PHE A 185 -8.71 -5.96 20.80
N VAL A 186 -10.04 -5.75 20.82
CA VAL A 186 -10.76 -5.20 19.66
C VAL A 186 -10.35 -3.75 19.40
N ILE A 187 -10.38 -2.87 20.41
CA ILE A 187 -10.05 -1.45 20.24
C ILE A 187 -8.59 -1.29 19.78
N TYR A 188 -7.67 -2.05 20.36
CA TYR A 188 -6.25 -1.99 20.02
C TYR A 188 -5.94 -2.67 18.68
N GLY A 189 -6.34 -3.93 18.52
CA GLY A 189 -6.02 -4.76 17.35
C GLY A 189 -6.83 -4.41 16.09
N MET A 190 -8.05 -3.88 16.24
CA MET A 190 -8.85 -3.40 15.10
C MET A 190 -8.70 -1.90 14.89
N LEU A 191 -9.10 -1.09 15.86
CA LEU A 191 -9.35 0.35 15.61
C LEU A 191 -8.04 1.15 15.63
N LEU A 192 -7.32 1.14 16.75
CA LEU A 192 -6.06 1.87 16.90
C LEU A 192 -5.03 1.39 15.88
N ARG A 193 -4.88 0.07 15.73
CA ARG A 193 -3.98 -0.53 14.73
C ARG A 193 -4.31 -0.10 13.31
N SER A 194 -5.60 -0.04 12.92
CA SER A 194 -5.98 0.42 11.56
C SER A 194 -5.62 1.88 11.34
N VAL A 195 -5.91 2.76 12.30
CA VAL A 195 -5.58 4.20 12.22
C VAL A 195 -4.07 4.41 12.09
N LEU A 196 -3.28 3.76 12.95
CA LEU A 196 -1.82 3.85 12.91
C LEU A 196 -1.26 3.33 11.58
N LEU A 197 -1.80 2.21 11.08
CA LEU A 197 -1.33 1.61 9.84
C LEU A 197 -1.70 2.45 8.62
N TRP A 198 -2.92 3.00 8.57
CA TRP A 198 -3.34 3.93 7.52
C TRP A 198 -2.43 5.14 7.45
N HIS A 199 -2.23 5.85 8.57
CA HIS A 199 -1.35 7.01 8.57
C HIS A 199 0.09 6.64 8.21
N SER A 200 0.60 5.49 8.67
CA SER A 200 1.93 5.01 8.27
C SER A 200 2.05 4.83 6.76
N THR A 201 1.07 4.17 6.11
CA THR A 201 1.08 4.00 4.65
C THR A 201 0.86 5.32 3.90
N TRP A 202 -0.08 6.15 4.34
CA TRP A 202 -0.39 7.43 3.73
C TRP A 202 0.76 8.44 3.78
N LEU A 203 1.64 8.32 4.77
CA LEU A 203 2.88 9.09 4.84
C LEU A 203 3.83 8.81 3.68
N ILE A 204 3.74 7.65 3.02
CA ILE A 204 4.55 7.34 1.84
C ILE A 204 4.09 8.19 0.66
N ASN A 205 2.78 8.24 0.39
CA ASN A 205 2.21 9.05 -0.68
C ASN A 205 2.37 10.57 -0.44
N SER A 206 2.53 10.98 0.82
CA SER A 206 2.56 12.39 1.23
C SER A 206 3.94 12.86 1.64
N ALA A 207 4.43 12.48 2.82
CA ALA A 207 5.72 12.94 3.33
C ALA A 207 6.89 12.51 2.44
N SER A 208 6.89 11.28 1.93
CA SER A 208 7.97 10.79 1.05
C SER A 208 7.94 11.36 -0.37
N HIS A 209 6.94 12.17 -0.74
CA HIS A 209 6.96 12.98 -1.98
C HIS A 209 7.36 14.44 -1.74
N ILE A 210 7.59 14.85 -0.49
CA ILE A 210 7.88 16.25 -0.13
C ILE A 210 9.26 16.38 0.47
N ARG A 211 9.63 15.51 1.43
CA ARG A 211 10.85 15.64 2.23
C ARG A 211 11.69 14.38 2.20
N GLY A 212 13.01 14.57 2.23
CA GLY A 212 13.99 13.48 2.21
C GLY A 212 15.13 13.77 1.24
N TYR A 213 16.04 12.82 1.10
CA TYR A 213 17.12 12.88 0.11
C TYR A 213 16.74 12.08 -1.14
N ARG A 214 17.45 12.31 -2.23
CA ARG A 214 17.31 11.56 -3.48
C ARG A 214 18.65 10.92 -3.82
N ARG A 215 18.63 9.62 -4.08
CA ARG A 215 19.79 8.86 -4.59
C ARG A 215 19.77 8.83 -6.11
N PHE A 216 18.58 8.76 -6.70
CA PHE A 216 18.38 8.62 -8.13
C PHE A 216 17.58 9.80 -8.69
N GLU A 217 17.96 10.19 -9.90
CA GLU A 217 17.21 11.11 -10.73
C GLU A 217 16.02 10.36 -11.35
N VAL A 218 14.82 10.86 -11.07
CA VAL A 218 13.52 10.35 -11.57
C VAL A 218 12.61 11.55 -11.82
N GLU A 219 11.67 11.43 -12.76
CA GLU A 219 10.77 12.52 -13.16
C GLU A 219 9.55 12.68 -12.23
N ASP A 220 9.76 12.51 -10.92
CA ASP A 220 8.78 12.77 -9.86
C ASP A 220 9.47 13.38 -8.62
N ASN A 221 8.71 13.67 -7.55
CA ASN A 221 9.23 14.15 -6.28
C ASN A 221 9.39 13.07 -5.21
N SER A 222 9.48 11.79 -5.57
CA SER A 222 9.78 10.72 -4.60
C SER A 222 11.11 10.99 -3.88
N ARG A 223 11.15 10.76 -2.57
CA ARG A 223 12.30 10.99 -1.68
C ARG A 223 12.45 9.86 -0.68
N ASN A 224 13.69 9.57 -0.33
CA ASN A 224 14.03 8.65 0.75
C ASN A 224 13.91 9.38 2.10
N LEU A 225 13.09 8.83 2.99
CA LEU A 225 12.76 9.42 4.28
C LEU A 225 12.81 8.36 5.39
N TRP A 226 13.85 8.43 6.23
CA TRP A 226 14.19 7.35 7.14
C TRP A 226 13.12 7.05 8.20
N TRP A 227 12.41 8.06 8.69
CA TRP A 227 11.40 7.85 9.73
C TRP A 227 10.10 7.29 9.15
N THR A 228 9.76 7.61 7.90
CA THR A 228 8.64 6.91 7.24
C THR A 228 9.05 5.47 6.97
N ALA A 229 10.30 5.21 6.57
CA ALA A 229 10.80 3.85 6.39
C ALA A 229 10.74 3.00 7.67
N LEU A 230 10.97 3.61 8.84
CA LEU A 230 10.79 2.94 10.13
C LEU A 230 9.33 2.53 10.38
N LEU A 231 8.38 3.42 10.09
CA LEU A 231 6.95 3.17 10.28
C LEU A 231 6.37 2.19 9.24
N THR A 232 6.94 2.16 8.05
CA THR A 232 6.48 1.35 6.91
C THR A 232 7.46 0.26 6.52
N TYR A 233 8.29 -0.19 7.46
CA TYR A 233 9.09 -1.40 7.30
C TYR A 233 10.06 -1.42 6.11
N GLY A 234 10.43 -0.24 5.60
CA GLY A 234 11.34 -0.05 4.46
C GLY A 234 10.74 0.72 3.29
N GLU A 235 9.42 0.94 3.24
CA GLU A 235 8.78 1.60 2.09
C GLU A 235 9.10 3.11 1.99
N GLY A 236 9.62 3.71 3.06
CA GLY A 236 10.07 5.11 3.05
C GLY A 236 11.35 5.35 2.26
N TRP A 237 12.03 4.32 1.76
CA TRP A 237 13.09 4.45 0.76
C TRP A 237 12.50 4.68 -0.64
N HIS A 238 11.63 5.68 -0.73
CA HIS A 238 10.67 5.84 -1.81
C HIS A 238 11.30 6.29 -3.12
N ASN A 239 12.36 7.11 -3.07
CA ASN A 239 13.11 7.48 -4.28
C ASN A 239 13.87 6.28 -4.86
N ASN A 240 14.42 5.41 -4.02
CA ASN A 240 15.03 4.17 -4.48
C ASN A 240 14.00 3.28 -5.18
N HIS A 241 12.82 3.17 -4.57
CA HIS A 241 11.70 2.41 -5.09
C HIS A 241 11.21 2.94 -6.45
N HIS A 242 10.96 4.24 -6.57
CA HIS A 242 10.50 4.85 -7.82
C HIS A 242 11.51 4.72 -8.97
N ALA A 243 12.80 4.76 -8.66
CA ALA A 243 13.85 4.54 -9.66
C ALA A 243 13.93 3.09 -10.14
N TYR A 244 13.68 2.12 -9.25
CA TYR A 244 13.79 0.69 -9.53
C TYR A 244 12.63 -0.11 -8.92
N PRO A 245 11.40 0.06 -9.44
CA PRO A 245 10.18 -0.44 -8.78
C PRO A 245 10.12 -1.97 -8.68
N THR A 246 10.79 -2.69 -9.59
CA THR A 246 10.83 -4.16 -9.60
C THR A 246 11.91 -4.74 -8.67
N VAL A 247 12.77 -3.92 -8.06
CA VAL A 247 13.81 -4.39 -7.14
C VAL A 247 13.16 -4.74 -5.80
N ALA A 248 13.50 -5.92 -5.26
CA ALA A 248 12.86 -6.45 -4.06
C ALA A 248 13.29 -5.75 -2.76
N LYS A 249 14.43 -5.04 -2.77
CA LYS A 249 14.99 -4.31 -1.63
C LYS A 249 14.86 -2.81 -1.87
N ALA A 250 14.07 -2.10 -1.05
CA ALA A 250 13.89 -0.66 -1.15
C ALA A 250 15.09 0.10 -0.57
N GLY A 251 15.70 -0.41 0.50
CA GLY A 251 16.92 0.16 1.10
C GLY A 251 18.20 -0.30 0.41
N TRP A 252 18.97 0.58 -0.21
CA TRP A 252 20.19 0.29 -0.96
C TRP A 252 21.48 0.53 -0.15
N SER A 253 21.45 1.41 0.85
CA SER A 253 22.57 1.58 1.81
C SER A 253 22.47 0.60 2.99
N TRP A 254 23.60 0.40 3.70
CA TRP A 254 23.64 -0.46 4.89
C TRP A 254 22.79 0.06 6.06
N TRP A 255 22.63 1.39 6.15
CA TRP A 255 21.82 2.06 7.16
C TRP A 255 20.35 2.24 6.73
N GLU A 256 20.04 1.95 5.47
CA GLU A 256 18.66 2.00 4.97
C GLU A 256 17.93 0.71 5.39
N VAL A 257 17.47 0.71 6.64
CA VAL A 257 16.79 -0.42 7.29
C VAL A 257 15.49 -0.76 6.54
N ASP A 258 15.35 -2.01 6.12
CA ASP A 258 14.22 -2.53 5.34
C ASP A 258 13.81 -3.88 5.94
N LEU A 259 12.83 -3.85 6.83
CA LEU A 259 12.35 -5.04 7.55
C LEU A 259 11.62 -6.00 6.61
N THR A 260 10.89 -5.47 5.63
CA THR A 260 10.21 -6.28 4.61
C THR A 260 11.24 -7.04 3.76
N TRP A 261 12.38 -6.43 3.44
CA TRP A 261 13.49 -7.11 2.78
C TRP A 261 14.05 -8.27 3.61
N TRP A 262 14.17 -8.11 4.93
CA TRP A 262 14.61 -9.21 5.79
C TRP A 262 13.64 -10.39 5.77
N SER A 263 12.32 -10.13 5.71
CA SER A 263 11.32 -11.18 5.50
C SER A 263 11.49 -11.88 4.15
N ILE A 264 11.78 -11.14 3.07
CA ILE A 264 12.10 -11.71 1.76
C ILE A 264 13.36 -12.58 1.82
N GLN A 265 14.40 -12.14 2.53
CA GLN A 265 15.62 -12.93 2.73
C GLN A 265 15.34 -14.22 3.48
N LEU A 266 14.53 -14.19 4.54
CA LEU A 266 14.12 -15.39 5.26
C LEU A 266 13.39 -16.37 4.32
N LEU A 267 12.40 -15.90 3.56
CA LEU A 267 11.69 -16.74 2.59
C LEU A 267 12.62 -17.31 1.51
N LYS A 268 13.62 -16.53 1.07
CA LYS A 268 14.63 -16.97 0.10
C LYS A 268 15.51 -18.08 0.70
N THR A 269 15.98 -17.91 1.93
CA THR A 269 16.79 -18.91 2.65
C THR A 269 16.02 -20.21 2.88
N LEU A 270 14.71 -20.12 3.13
CA LEU A 270 13.82 -21.28 3.24
C LEU A 270 13.44 -21.92 1.88
N GLY A 271 13.93 -21.38 0.76
CA GLY A 271 13.62 -21.87 -0.59
C GLY A 271 12.21 -21.52 -1.10
N LEU A 272 11.46 -20.70 -0.34
CA LEU A 272 10.10 -20.28 -0.66
C LEU A 272 10.08 -19.07 -1.61
N ALA A 273 11.02 -18.13 -1.49
CA ALA A 273 11.15 -17.02 -2.43
C ALA A 273 12.17 -17.33 -3.53
N LYS A 274 11.75 -17.24 -4.78
CA LYS A 274 12.53 -17.45 -6.00
C LYS A 274 12.50 -16.21 -6.88
N LYS A 275 13.43 -16.13 -7.84
CA LYS A 275 13.55 -15.00 -8.78
C LYS A 275 13.46 -13.63 -8.10
N VAL A 276 14.16 -13.48 -6.97
CA VAL A 276 14.22 -12.22 -6.23
C VAL A 276 15.07 -11.23 -7.03
N THR A 277 14.46 -10.14 -7.48
CA THR A 277 15.12 -9.11 -8.28
C THR A 277 16.03 -8.25 -7.40
N MET A 278 17.31 -8.23 -7.74
CA MET A 278 18.35 -7.48 -7.02
C MET A 278 18.64 -6.14 -7.71
N PRO A 279 19.17 -5.14 -6.97
CA PRO A 279 19.72 -3.93 -7.57
C PRO A 279 20.69 -4.23 -8.73
N PRO A 280 20.57 -3.57 -9.90
CA PRO A 280 21.54 -3.70 -10.97
C PRO A 280 22.93 -3.20 -10.53
N ILE A 281 23.98 -3.92 -10.93
CA ILE A 281 25.36 -3.64 -10.51
C ILE A 281 25.77 -2.20 -10.84
N GLN A 282 25.38 -1.70 -12.01
CA GLN A 282 25.71 -0.34 -12.45
C GLN A 282 25.13 0.74 -11.53
N ALA A 283 23.95 0.50 -10.96
CA ALA A 283 23.31 1.45 -10.06
C ALA A 283 23.95 1.45 -8.66
N LEU A 284 24.49 0.31 -8.21
CA LEU A 284 25.28 0.24 -6.98
C LEU A 284 26.57 1.06 -7.09
N LEU A 285 27.22 1.05 -8.27
CA LEU A 285 28.47 1.77 -8.52
C LEU A 285 28.28 3.29 -8.61
N LYS A 286 27.16 3.77 -9.17
CA LYS A 286 26.82 5.20 -9.25
C LYS A 286 26.35 5.81 -7.92
N SER A 287 26.06 4.98 -6.93
CA SER A 287 25.49 5.41 -5.66
C SER A 287 26.52 5.61 -4.53
N ARG A 288 27.81 5.62 -4.89
CA ARG A 288 28.94 5.93 -4.00
C ARG A 288 29.37 7.37 -4.15
#